data_AF-A0A4R4P4R9-F1
#
_entry.id   AF-A0A4R4P4R9-F1
#
_cell.length_a   1.000
_cell.length_b   1.000
_cell.length_c   1.000
_cell.angle_alpha   90.00
_cell.angle_beta   90.00
_cell.angle_gamma   90.00
#
_symmetry.space_group_name_H-M   'P 1'
#
loop_
_entity.id
_entity.type
_entity.pdbx_description
1 polymer ?
#
loop_
_entity_poly.entity_id
_entity_poly.type
_entity_poly.pdbx_seq_one_letter_code
_entity_poly.pdbx_strand_id
1 'polypeptide(L)'
;MPEIVSISDPVITQLPVVECWEPLIDLRTLAVLRLDERRADAEGAYAYLRRSVADRLIVAQTLLPRGLRLLIVEGYRPQDCRRICFDEYCDAVAPHVAGAAIDLTLATISGQELPLGSFGVDPVDVSEEVSRNRNILSAALGAVNLVSGPTEWWHWSFGDRHWAFTSNAAAAFYGPIPTLADGLKLH
;
A
#
# COMPACT_ATOMS: atom_id res chain seq x y z
N MET A 1 -21.22 15.48 -7.01
CA MET A 1 -19.94 14.94 -6.50
C MET A 1 -19.89 13.49 -6.92
N PRO A 2 -18.77 12.96 -7.45
CA PRO A 2 -18.67 11.52 -7.65
C PRO A 2 -18.82 10.83 -6.30
N GLU A 3 -19.55 9.72 -6.29
CA GLU A 3 -19.78 8.90 -5.11
C GLU A 3 -18.45 8.30 -4.65
N ILE A 4 -18.11 8.45 -3.37
CA ILE A 4 -16.91 7.83 -2.80
C ILE A 4 -17.21 6.34 -2.64
N VAL A 5 -16.60 5.52 -3.50
CA VAL A 5 -16.72 4.07 -3.45
C VAL A 5 -15.68 3.52 -2.46
N SER A 6 -16.13 2.74 -1.49
CA SER A 6 -15.25 2.07 -0.54
C SER A 6 -14.43 0.97 -1.24
N ILE A 7 -13.20 0.74 -0.81
CA ILE A 7 -12.35 -0.34 -1.32
C ILE A 7 -12.97 -1.74 -1.14
N SER A 8 -13.84 -1.89 -0.14
CA SER A 8 -14.61 -3.11 0.14
C SER A 8 -15.88 -3.26 -0.71
N ASP A 9 -16.22 -2.26 -1.52
CA ASP A 9 -17.44 -2.29 -2.33
C ASP A 9 -17.40 -3.46 -3.35
N PRO A 10 -18.51 -4.20 -3.53
CA PRO A 10 -18.62 -5.26 -4.53
C PRO A 10 -18.16 -4.87 -5.94
N VAL A 11 -18.35 -3.61 -6.35
CA VAL A 11 -17.89 -3.12 -7.66
C VAL A 11 -16.37 -3.22 -7.82
N ILE A 12 -15.63 -3.15 -6.71
CA ILE A 12 -14.17 -3.30 -6.66
C ILE A 12 -13.83 -4.77 -6.37
N THR A 13 -14.39 -5.36 -5.31
CA THR A 13 -14.00 -6.69 -4.83
C THR A 13 -14.34 -7.82 -5.83
N GLN A 14 -15.31 -7.61 -6.73
CA GLN A 14 -15.68 -8.57 -7.78
C GLN A 14 -14.93 -8.38 -9.10
N LEU A 15 -14.04 -7.37 -9.23
CA LEU A 15 -13.25 -7.21 -10.44
C LEU A 15 -12.41 -8.48 -10.73
N PRO A 16 -12.31 -8.89 -12.00
CA PRO A 16 -11.56 -10.08 -12.38
C PRO A 16 -10.07 -9.89 -12.03
N VAL A 17 -9.44 -11.00 -11.63
CA VAL A 17 -8.00 -11.06 -11.37
C VAL A 17 -7.38 -12.04 -12.37
N VAL A 18 -6.39 -11.57 -13.13
CA VAL A 18 -5.55 -12.37 -14.01
C VAL A 18 -4.14 -12.34 -13.44
N GLU A 19 -3.88 -13.21 -12.45
CA GLU A 19 -2.63 -13.23 -11.68
C GLU A 19 -1.41 -13.44 -12.58
N CYS A 20 -0.39 -12.57 -12.42
CA CYS A 20 0.86 -12.63 -13.18
C CYS A 20 2.01 -13.34 -12.44
N TRP A 21 1.80 -13.75 -11.19
CA TRP A 21 2.72 -14.53 -10.36
C TRP A 21 4.08 -13.86 -10.10
N GLU A 22 4.13 -12.53 -10.16
CA GLU A 22 5.34 -11.79 -9.80
C GLU A 22 5.74 -12.07 -8.34
N PRO A 23 7.02 -12.36 -8.04
CA PRO A 23 7.40 -12.70 -6.67
C PRO A 23 7.27 -11.52 -5.71
N LEU A 24 7.06 -11.82 -4.44
CA LEU A 24 7.36 -10.89 -3.36
C LEU A 24 8.87 -10.72 -3.21
N ILE A 25 9.30 -9.50 -2.93
CA ILE A 25 10.67 -9.20 -2.55
C ILE A 25 10.69 -8.53 -1.19
N ASP A 26 11.80 -8.75 -0.47
CA ASP A 26 12.03 -8.16 0.84
C ASP A 26 12.60 -6.75 0.68
N LEU A 27 11.84 -5.74 1.11
CA LEU A 27 12.22 -4.34 1.03
C LEU A 27 13.43 -3.99 1.90
N ARG A 28 13.75 -4.80 2.94
CA ARG A 28 14.94 -4.60 3.78
C ARG A 28 16.25 -4.73 2.99
N THR A 29 16.20 -5.41 1.85
CA THR A 29 17.33 -5.52 0.92
C THR A 29 17.55 -4.24 0.09
N LEU A 30 16.60 -3.30 0.12
CA LEU A 30 16.60 -2.07 -0.67
C LEU A 30 16.93 -0.86 0.21
N ALA A 31 18.22 -0.54 0.36
CA ALA A 31 18.71 0.54 1.23
C ALA A 31 18.16 1.95 0.91
N VAL A 32 17.52 2.13 -0.25
CA VAL A 32 16.90 3.40 -0.67
C VAL A 32 15.56 3.65 0.03
N LEU A 33 14.86 2.59 0.46
CA LEU A 33 13.59 2.68 1.17
C LEU A 33 13.82 2.57 2.68
N ARG A 34 13.03 3.30 3.46
CA ARG A 34 13.01 3.15 4.93
C ARG A 34 11.79 2.37 5.34
N LEU A 35 11.98 1.48 6.31
CA LEU A 35 10.90 0.73 6.92
C LEU A 35 10.73 1.21 8.35
N ASP A 36 9.47 1.29 8.77
CA ASP A 36 9.07 1.53 10.13
C ASP A 36 8.81 0.21 10.84
N GLU A 37 9.67 -0.13 11.78
CA GLU A 37 9.59 -1.38 12.52
C GLU A 37 8.51 -1.36 13.61
N ARG A 38 7.86 -0.21 13.89
CA ARG A 38 6.83 -0.11 14.94
C ARG A 38 5.63 -1.03 14.70
N ARG A 39 5.36 -1.38 13.44
CA ARG A 39 4.30 -2.32 13.04
C ARG A 39 4.84 -3.66 12.53
N ALA A 40 6.11 -3.97 12.80
CA ALA A 40 6.67 -5.25 12.41
C ALA A 40 5.94 -6.40 13.11
N ASP A 41 5.36 -7.30 12.32
CA ASP A 41 4.90 -8.60 12.79
C ASP A 41 6.11 -9.54 13.05
N ALA A 42 5.88 -10.60 13.82
CA ALA A 42 6.94 -11.54 14.21
C ALA A 42 7.60 -12.25 13.00
N GLU A 43 6.86 -12.42 11.90
CA GLU A 43 7.34 -13.05 10.67
C GLU A 43 7.99 -12.03 9.71
N GLY A 44 7.87 -10.73 10.00
CA GLY A 44 8.37 -9.64 9.18
C GLY A 44 7.65 -9.49 7.84
N ALA A 45 6.42 -10.00 7.72
CA ALA A 45 5.66 -10.00 6.47
C ALA A 45 5.39 -8.58 5.94
N TYR A 46 5.21 -7.61 6.84
CA TYR A 46 5.03 -6.19 6.50
C TYR A 46 6.13 -5.62 5.57
N ALA A 47 7.31 -6.23 5.55
CA ALA A 47 8.45 -5.77 4.75
C ALA A 47 8.46 -6.30 3.31
N TYR A 48 7.44 -7.06 2.89
CA TYR A 48 7.40 -7.67 1.55
C TYR A 48 6.41 -6.96 0.63
N LEU A 49 6.77 -6.82 -0.65
CA LEU A 49 5.89 -6.33 -1.72
C LEU A 49 6.19 -7.06 -3.03
N ARG A 50 5.24 -7.03 -3.98
CA ARG A 50 5.50 -7.45 -5.37
C ARG A 50 6.65 -6.62 -5.94
N ARG A 51 7.53 -7.26 -6.71
CA ARG A 51 8.76 -6.63 -7.25
C ARG A 51 8.48 -5.30 -7.95
N SER A 52 7.51 -5.24 -8.87
CA SER A 52 7.22 -4.01 -9.61
C SER A 52 6.64 -2.90 -8.73
N VAL A 53 5.95 -3.22 -7.63
CA VAL A 53 5.51 -2.23 -6.63
C VAL A 53 6.73 -1.63 -5.95
N ALA A 54 7.69 -2.46 -5.54
CA ALA A 54 8.94 -1.99 -4.96
C ALA A 54 9.75 -1.13 -5.94
N ASP A 55 9.86 -1.54 -7.21
CA ASP A 55 10.54 -0.77 -8.26
C ASP A 55 9.90 0.62 -8.43
N ARG A 56 8.56 0.70 -8.38
CA ARG A 56 7.83 1.97 -8.41
C ARG A 56 8.14 2.84 -7.20
N LEU A 57 8.22 2.27 -5.99
CA LEU A 57 8.58 3.01 -4.79
C LEU A 57 10.01 3.56 -4.86
N ILE A 58 10.95 2.81 -5.46
CA ILE A 58 12.31 3.32 -5.71
C ILE A 58 12.24 4.54 -6.63
N VAL A 59 11.49 4.48 -7.73
CA VAL A 59 11.33 5.63 -8.63
C VAL A 59 10.65 6.79 -7.93
N ALA A 60 9.56 6.56 -7.19
CA ALA A 60 8.86 7.60 -6.44
C ALA A 60 9.78 8.29 -5.41
N GLN A 61 10.64 7.53 -4.73
CA GLN A 61 11.65 8.07 -3.83
C GLN A 61 12.63 9.03 -4.54
N THR A 62 12.92 8.83 -5.84
CA THR A 62 13.74 9.78 -6.62
C THR A 62 13.01 11.07 -7.01
N LEU A 63 11.67 11.04 -7.03
CA LEU A 63 10.83 12.19 -7.36
C LEU A 63 10.55 13.10 -6.15
N LEU A 64 10.81 12.62 -4.94
CA LEU A 64 10.61 13.41 -3.73
C LEU A 64 11.54 14.63 -3.65
N PRO A 65 11.07 15.75 -3.05
CA PRO A 65 11.93 16.87 -2.72
C PRO A 65 13.16 16.45 -1.91
N ARG A 66 14.27 17.17 -2.09
CA ARG A 66 15.51 16.92 -1.36
C ARG A 66 15.25 16.94 0.15
N GLY A 67 15.84 15.98 0.86
CA GLY A 67 15.71 15.85 2.31
C GLY A 67 14.53 15.01 2.78
N LEU A 68 13.65 14.56 1.87
CA LEU A 68 12.53 13.67 2.20
C LEU A 68 12.82 12.21 1.83
N ARG A 69 12.15 11.31 2.54
CA ARG A 69 12.18 9.86 2.37
C ARG A 69 10.77 9.30 2.50
N LEU A 70 10.45 8.28 1.71
CA LEU A 70 9.33 7.40 1.97
C LEU A 70 9.66 6.57 3.22
N LEU A 71 8.71 6.48 4.13
CA LEU A 71 8.75 5.60 5.29
C LEU A 71 7.62 4.58 5.16
N ILE A 72 8.00 3.36 4.84
CA ILE A 72 7.10 2.22 4.66
C ILE A 72 6.65 1.71 6.02
N VAL A 73 5.35 1.70 6.26
CA VAL A 73 4.75 1.25 7.51
C VAL A 73 4.27 -0.19 7.38
N GLU A 74 3.62 -0.54 6.26
CA GLU A 74 3.08 -1.88 6.07
C GLU A 74 2.90 -2.26 4.60
N GLY A 75 3.51 -3.36 4.17
CA GLY A 75 3.33 -4.00 2.87
C GLY A 75 2.48 -5.26 2.95
N TYR A 76 3.05 -6.42 2.68
CA TYR A 76 2.31 -7.68 2.65
C TYR A 76 1.76 -8.10 4.02
N ARG A 77 0.49 -8.49 4.07
CA ARG A 77 -0.15 -9.08 5.25
C ARG A 77 -0.67 -10.47 4.90
N PRO A 78 -0.15 -11.57 5.49
CA PRO A 78 -0.61 -12.92 5.19
C PRO A 78 -2.08 -13.14 5.56
N GLN A 79 -2.76 -14.04 4.84
CA GLN A 79 -4.17 -14.34 5.08
C GLN A 79 -4.44 -14.89 6.48
N ASP A 80 -3.48 -15.58 7.12
CA ASP A 80 -3.66 -16.26 8.40
C ASP A 80 -3.80 -15.31 9.62
N CYS A 81 -3.60 -14.01 9.44
CA CYS A 81 -4.00 -12.99 10.42
C CYS A 81 -5.54 -12.94 10.65
N ARG A 82 -6.33 -13.71 9.89
CA ARG A 82 -7.79 -13.89 9.96
C ARG A 82 -8.36 -14.23 11.34
N ARG A 83 -7.57 -14.79 12.27
CA ARG A 83 -8.09 -15.21 13.59
C ARG A 83 -8.21 -14.08 14.63
N ILE A 84 -7.62 -12.91 14.39
CA ILE A 84 -7.56 -11.84 15.40
C ILE A 84 -8.52 -10.68 15.10
N CYS A 85 -8.85 -10.41 13.83
CA CYS A 85 -9.80 -9.36 13.45
C CYS A 85 -11.18 -9.94 13.14
N PHE A 86 -12.09 -9.84 14.10
CA PHE A 86 -13.49 -10.26 13.97
C PHE A 86 -14.33 -9.05 13.52
N ASP A 87 -14.24 -8.62 12.25
CA ASP A 87 -15.26 -7.77 11.59
C ASP A 87 -14.96 -7.47 10.11
N GLU A 88 -15.96 -6.88 9.42
CA GLU A 88 -16.03 -6.35 8.04
C GLU A 88 -14.80 -5.58 7.49
N TYR A 89 -13.81 -5.31 8.34
CA TYR A 89 -12.51 -4.70 8.01
C TYR A 89 -11.63 -5.58 7.09
N CYS A 90 -11.99 -6.85 6.88
CA CYS A 90 -11.20 -7.81 6.10
C CYS A 90 -11.14 -7.49 4.58
N ASP A 91 -12.18 -6.87 4.02
CA ASP A 91 -12.23 -6.61 2.57
C ASP A 91 -11.33 -5.43 2.17
N ALA A 92 -11.12 -4.46 3.06
CA ALA A 92 -10.15 -3.37 2.86
C ALA A 92 -8.69 -3.84 2.97
N VAL A 93 -8.45 -5.01 3.58
CA VAL A 93 -7.12 -5.64 3.70
C VAL A 93 -6.80 -6.55 2.50
N ALA A 94 -7.79 -6.83 1.63
CA ALA A 94 -7.61 -7.65 0.42
C ALA A 94 -6.46 -7.20 -0.51
N PRO A 95 -6.11 -5.91 -0.62
CA PRO A 95 -4.93 -5.47 -1.36
C PRO A 95 -3.60 -5.91 -0.74
N HIS A 96 -3.49 -5.87 0.59
CA HIS A 96 -2.25 -6.21 1.31
C HIS A 96 -1.94 -7.71 1.26
N VAL A 97 -2.96 -8.58 1.22
CA VAL A 97 -2.76 -10.04 1.03
C VAL A 97 -2.24 -10.39 -0.38
N ALA A 98 -2.27 -9.44 -1.32
CA ALA A 98 -1.70 -9.62 -2.66
C ALA A 98 -0.24 -9.13 -2.76
N GLY A 99 0.26 -8.44 -1.72
CA GLY A 99 1.54 -7.71 -1.76
C GLY A 99 1.55 -6.54 -2.74
N ALA A 100 0.35 -6.08 -3.12
CA ALA A 100 0.09 -5.07 -4.14
C ALA A 100 -0.19 -3.68 -3.56
N ALA A 101 -0.48 -3.64 -2.25
CA ALA A 101 -0.73 -2.42 -1.52
C ALA A 101 0.32 -2.13 -0.45
N ILE A 102 0.43 -0.86 -0.12
CA ILE A 102 1.43 -0.31 0.77
C ILE A 102 0.84 0.85 1.57
N ASP A 103 1.03 0.79 2.88
CA ASP A 103 0.80 1.90 3.80
C ASP A 103 2.14 2.57 4.09
N LEU A 104 2.20 3.88 3.88
CA LEU A 104 3.44 4.64 4.07
C LEU A 104 3.18 6.09 4.47
N THR A 105 4.24 6.76 4.92
CA THR A 105 4.27 8.20 5.19
C THR A 105 5.55 8.83 4.64
N LEU A 106 5.70 10.14 4.83
CA LEU A 106 6.94 10.86 4.57
C LEU A 106 7.73 11.06 5.86
N ALA A 107 9.05 10.95 5.77
CA ALA A 107 9.97 11.31 6.82
C ALA A 107 11.11 12.18 6.26
N THR A 108 11.74 12.96 7.13
CA THR A 108 13.00 13.62 6.81
C THR A 108 14.13 12.60 6.69
N ILE A 109 15.27 13.02 6.13
CA ILE A 109 16.49 12.18 6.09
C ILE A 109 17.01 11.81 7.48
N SER A 110 16.67 12.57 8.53
CA SER A 110 16.98 12.23 9.92
C SER A 110 15.98 11.25 10.55
N GLY A 111 14.96 10.82 9.80
CA GLY A 111 13.93 9.88 10.28
C GLY A 111 12.79 10.52 11.04
N GLN A 112 12.63 11.85 10.99
CA GLN A 112 11.48 12.52 11.61
C GLN A 112 10.29 12.45 10.65
N GLU A 113 9.19 11.83 11.09
CA GLU A 113 7.96 11.79 10.31
C GLU A 113 7.39 13.19 10.08
N LEU A 114 6.87 13.43 8.89
CA LEU A 114 6.15 14.65 8.58
C LEU A 114 4.69 14.52 9.04
N PRO A 115 4.03 15.62 9.42
CA PRO A 115 2.62 15.60 9.73
C PRO A 115 1.82 15.41 8.44
N LEU A 116 1.23 14.22 8.28
CA LEU A 116 0.30 13.89 7.19
C LEU A 116 -1.12 13.53 7.70
N GLY A 117 -1.30 13.52 9.02
CA GLY A 117 -2.50 13.00 9.68
C GLY A 117 -2.19 11.72 10.45
N SER A 118 -3.24 11.07 10.95
CA SER A 118 -3.12 9.78 11.66
C SER A 118 -3.60 8.64 10.78
N PHE A 119 -2.91 7.50 10.81
CA PHE A 119 -3.39 6.28 10.17
C PHE A 119 -4.75 5.88 10.72
N GLY A 120 -5.69 5.52 9.85
CA GLY A 120 -7.05 5.10 10.21
C GLY A 120 -8.01 6.25 10.55
N VAL A 121 -7.55 7.51 10.54
CA VAL A 121 -8.40 8.68 10.80
C VAL A 121 -8.11 9.75 9.76
N ASP A 122 -9.07 10.01 8.88
CA ASP A 122 -8.99 11.12 7.94
C ASP A 122 -9.92 12.27 8.36
N PRO A 123 -9.39 13.34 8.98
CA PRO A 123 -10.21 14.45 9.41
C PRO A 123 -10.68 15.29 8.21
N VAL A 124 -11.91 15.80 8.29
CA VAL A 124 -12.52 16.64 7.25
C VAL A 124 -11.75 17.93 7.00
N ASP A 125 -11.06 18.44 8.01
CA ASP A 125 -10.26 19.66 7.95
C ASP A 125 -8.83 19.38 8.44
N VAL A 126 -7.84 19.70 7.61
CA VAL A 126 -6.42 19.47 7.87
C VAL A 126 -5.66 20.79 7.74
N SER A 127 -4.58 20.93 8.50
CA SER A 127 -3.71 22.11 8.37
C SER A 127 -3.13 22.22 6.96
N GLU A 128 -2.76 23.44 6.56
CA GLU A 128 -2.08 23.68 5.27
C GLU A 128 -0.79 22.85 5.14
N GLU A 129 -0.07 22.65 6.25
CA GLU A 129 1.13 21.80 6.28
C GLU A 129 0.80 20.33 5.95
N VAL A 130 -0.23 19.77 6.58
CA VAL A 130 -0.68 18.40 6.31
C VAL A 130 -1.12 18.25 4.85
N SER A 131 -1.92 19.19 4.36
CA SER A 131 -2.37 19.22 2.95
C SER A 131 -1.18 19.27 1.98
N ARG A 132 -0.20 20.15 2.24
CA ARG A 132 1.03 20.24 1.42
C ARG A 132 1.82 18.94 1.43
N ASN A 133 2.00 18.31 2.58
CA ASN A 133 2.75 17.06 2.70
C ASN A 133 2.03 15.90 1.98
N ARG A 134 0.70 15.80 2.10
CA ARG A 134 -0.13 14.86 1.33
C ARG A 134 -0.01 15.09 -0.17
N ASN A 135 0.01 16.35 -0.63
CA ASN A 135 0.18 16.67 -2.05
C ASN A 135 1.56 16.24 -2.59
N ILE A 136 2.63 16.41 -1.80
CA ILE A 136 3.97 15.92 -2.17
C ILE A 136 3.95 14.39 -2.33
N LEU A 137 3.38 13.69 -1.34
CA LEU A 137 3.28 12.24 -1.37
C LEU A 137 2.46 11.76 -2.57
N SER A 138 1.29 12.36 -2.76
CA SER A 138 0.36 12.03 -3.82
C SER A 138 0.95 12.27 -5.21
N ALA A 139 1.65 13.38 -5.40
CA ALA A 139 2.34 13.66 -6.66
C ALA A 139 3.43 12.63 -6.97
N ALA A 140 4.24 12.24 -5.98
CA ALA A 140 5.33 11.29 -6.19
C ALA A 140 4.83 9.87 -6.51
N LEU A 141 3.80 9.39 -5.81
CA LEU A 141 3.25 8.05 -5.99
C LEU A 141 2.31 7.95 -7.19
N GLY A 142 1.52 9.00 -7.44
CA GLY A 142 0.70 9.11 -8.65
C GLY A 142 1.54 9.12 -9.93
N ALA A 143 2.71 9.77 -9.91
CA ALA A 143 3.63 9.80 -11.06
C ALA A 143 4.18 8.41 -11.46
N VAL A 144 4.11 7.43 -10.56
CA VAL A 144 4.53 6.04 -10.82
C VAL A 144 3.33 5.08 -10.88
N ASN A 145 2.12 5.60 -11.10
CA ASN A 145 0.86 4.88 -11.27
C ASN A 145 0.38 4.09 -10.05
N LEU A 146 0.83 4.43 -8.83
CA LEU A 146 0.10 3.99 -7.64
C LEU A 146 -1.15 4.86 -7.47
N VAL A 147 -2.22 4.27 -6.93
CA VAL A 147 -3.47 4.97 -6.63
C VAL A 147 -3.78 4.91 -5.14
N SER A 148 -4.49 5.90 -4.62
CA SER A 148 -5.00 5.92 -3.25
C SER A 148 -6.49 6.24 -3.23
N GLY A 149 -7.19 5.83 -2.18
CA GLY A 149 -8.57 6.23 -1.94
C GLY A 149 -8.67 7.68 -1.45
N PRO A 150 -9.84 8.33 -1.57
CA PRO A 150 -10.03 9.71 -1.11
C PRO A 150 -9.99 9.87 0.41
N THR A 151 -10.17 8.78 1.17
CA THR A 151 -10.24 8.77 2.64
C THR A 151 -9.05 8.09 3.31
N GLU A 152 -8.08 7.61 2.53
CA GLU A 152 -6.95 6.80 3.01
C GLU A 152 -5.65 7.31 2.40
N TRP A 153 -5.24 8.53 2.78
CA TRP A 153 -4.05 9.20 2.21
C TRP A 153 -2.75 8.39 2.33
N TRP A 154 -2.70 7.48 3.31
CA TRP A 154 -1.54 6.62 3.59
C TRP A 154 -1.52 5.33 2.76
N HIS A 155 -2.68 4.89 2.24
CA HIS A 155 -2.84 3.61 1.58
C HIS A 155 -2.73 3.75 0.07
N TRP A 156 -1.82 2.98 -0.53
CA TRP A 156 -1.52 3.04 -1.95
C TRP A 156 -1.54 1.65 -2.58
N SER A 157 -2.09 1.56 -3.78
CA SER A 157 -2.33 0.30 -4.49
C SER A 157 -1.73 0.31 -5.89
N PHE A 158 -1.23 -0.84 -6.34
CA PHE A 158 -0.85 -1.06 -7.74
C PHE A 158 -1.12 -2.51 -8.16
N GLY A 159 -1.87 -2.70 -9.24
CA GLY A 159 -2.13 -4.01 -9.85
C GLY A 159 -3.17 -4.89 -9.16
N ASP A 160 -3.63 -4.51 -7.96
CA ASP A 160 -4.81 -5.11 -7.32
C ASP A 160 -6.13 -4.56 -7.89
N ARG A 161 -7.25 -4.96 -7.28
CA ARG A 161 -8.61 -4.56 -7.69
C ARG A 161 -8.90 -3.08 -7.46
N HIS A 162 -8.39 -2.50 -6.38
CA HIS A 162 -8.57 -1.07 -6.12
C HIS A 162 -7.85 -0.25 -7.19
N TRP A 163 -6.62 -0.65 -7.54
CA TRP A 163 -5.92 -0.09 -8.68
C TRP A 163 -6.68 -0.27 -9.99
N ALA A 164 -7.19 -1.48 -10.26
CA ALA A 164 -7.92 -1.74 -11.50
C ALA A 164 -9.19 -0.89 -11.63
N PHE A 165 -9.94 -0.74 -10.54
CA PHE A 165 -11.12 0.13 -10.49
C PHE A 165 -10.73 1.59 -10.76
N THR A 166 -9.80 2.14 -9.97
CA THR A 166 -9.44 3.57 -10.03
C THR A 166 -8.75 3.96 -11.33
N SER A 167 -7.98 3.05 -11.93
CA SER A 167 -7.33 3.26 -13.24
C SER A 167 -8.19 2.85 -14.44
N ASN A 168 -9.41 2.36 -14.21
CA ASN A 168 -10.32 1.83 -15.23
C ASN A 168 -9.66 0.72 -16.09
N ALA A 169 -8.89 -0.16 -15.45
CA ALA A 169 -8.32 -1.35 -16.06
C ALA A 169 -9.37 -2.48 -16.13
N ALA A 170 -9.27 -3.33 -17.16
CA ALA A 170 -10.22 -4.42 -17.36
C ALA A 170 -10.14 -5.52 -16.29
N ALA A 171 -8.98 -5.70 -15.66
CA ALA A 171 -8.73 -6.69 -14.62
C ALA A 171 -7.55 -6.24 -13.73
N ALA A 172 -7.55 -6.72 -12.49
CA ALA A 172 -6.37 -6.74 -11.64
C ALA A 172 -5.43 -7.85 -12.10
N PHE A 173 -4.13 -7.71 -11.83
CA PHE A 173 -3.12 -8.74 -12.11
C PHE A 173 -2.39 -9.24 -10.85
N TYR A 174 -2.73 -8.72 -9.68
CA TYR A 174 -2.40 -9.31 -8.39
C TYR A 174 -3.66 -9.72 -7.64
N GLY A 175 -3.72 -11.00 -7.33
CA GLY A 175 -4.63 -11.59 -6.36
C GLY A 175 -3.94 -11.93 -5.05
N PRO A 176 -4.70 -12.42 -4.07
CA PRO A 176 -4.16 -12.88 -2.80
C PRO A 176 -3.08 -13.95 -3.02
N ILE A 177 -1.96 -13.79 -2.32
CA ILE A 177 -0.89 -14.79 -2.33
C ILE A 177 -1.36 -15.97 -1.47
N PRO A 178 -1.34 -17.21 -2.01
CA PRO A 178 -1.67 -18.40 -1.23
C PRO A 178 -0.70 -18.50 -0.04
N THR A 179 -1.21 -18.69 1.18
CA THR A 179 -0.33 -18.97 2.32
C THR A 179 0.12 -20.43 2.28
N LEU A 180 1.21 -20.76 3.00
CA LEU A 180 1.78 -22.11 3.06
C LEU A 180 0.78 -23.19 3.55
N ALA A 181 -0.36 -22.79 4.13
CA ALA A 181 -1.48 -23.69 4.44
C ALA A 181 -2.09 -24.33 3.17
N ASP A 182 -1.89 -23.74 1.99
CA ASP A 182 -2.37 -24.24 0.69
C ASP A 182 -1.33 -25.07 -0.08
N GLY A 183 -0.22 -25.46 0.55
CA GLY A 183 0.67 -26.52 0.04
C GLY A 183 1.62 -26.13 -1.09
N LEU A 184 1.77 -24.85 -1.45
CA LEU A 184 2.78 -24.41 -2.42
C LEU A 184 3.97 -23.75 -1.71
N LYS A 185 5.15 -24.36 -1.86
CA LYS A 185 6.42 -23.77 -1.38
C LYS A 185 6.80 -22.58 -2.24
N LEU A 186 7.05 -21.43 -1.62
CA LEU A 186 7.78 -20.34 -2.25
C LEU A 186 9.21 -20.83 -2.52
N HIS A 187 9.56 -21.01 -3.79
CA HIS A 187 10.89 -21.41 -4.27
C HIS A 187 11.64 -20.20 -4.83
#